data_AF-A0A2P8QD01-F1
#
_entry.id   AF-A0A2P8QD01-F1
#
_cell.length_a   1.000
_cell.length_b   1.000
_cell.length_c   1.000
_cell.angle_alpha   90.00
_cell.angle_beta   90.00
_cell.angle_gamma   90.00
#
_symmetry.space_group_name_H-M   'P 1'
#
loop_
_entity.id
_entity.type
_entity.pdbx_description
1 polymer ?
#
loop_
_entity_poly.entity_id
_entity_poly.type
_entity_poly.pdbx_seq_one_letter_code
_entity_poly.pdbx_strand_id
1 'polypeptide(L)'
;MIEIDTFLRGADGGFVPVASCTSAPADLDYVEGAIRLTVDGQEVIGLEEWDYVDQLWAYIADMVTQLHSSGHAQTHFPDQPIKLSFETTGTRVLVTVKAGAETKRASAPAEEFVRALKKAGLVFFGKMNELAPGVSHHEAVRALSA
;
A
#
# COMPACT_ATOMS: atom_id res chain seq x y z
N MET A 1 16.67 -1.50 4.97
CA MET A 1 16.13 -0.49 4.03
C MET A 1 14.74 -0.92 3.60
N ILE A 2 13.73 -0.08 3.82
CA ILE A 2 12.34 -0.32 3.41
C ILE A 2 12.02 0.65 2.28
N GLU A 3 11.57 0.12 1.15
CA GLU A 3 11.18 0.90 -0.02
C GLU A 3 9.72 0.58 -0.35
N ILE A 4 8.90 1.63 -0.47
CA ILE A 4 7.50 1.51 -0.85
C ILE A 4 7.25 2.52 -1.95
N ASP A 5 6.96 2.01 -3.14
CA ASP A 5 6.59 2.79 -4.30
C ASP A 5 5.14 2.50 -4.67
N THR A 6 4.46 3.48 -5.25
CA THR A 6 3.10 3.28 -5.78
C THR A 6 3.07 3.67 -7.24
N PHE A 7 2.36 2.87 -8.02
CA PHE A 7 2.21 3.04 -9.46
C PHE A 7 0.73 3.07 -9.80
N LEU A 8 0.34 3.91 -10.76
CA LEU A 8 -0.96 3.83 -11.40
C LEU A 8 -0.83 2.99 -12.67
N ARG A 9 -1.83 2.16 -12.93
CA ARG A 9 -1.90 1.32 -14.12
C ARG A 9 -2.75 2.01 -15.19
N GLY A 10 -2.19 2.18 -16.38
CA GLY A 10 -2.88 2.74 -17.53
C GLY A 10 -3.76 1.71 -18.23
N ALA A 11 -4.66 2.18 -19.10
CA ALA A 11 -5.51 1.30 -19.92
C ALA A 11 -4.72 0.41 -20.90
N ASP A 12 -3.47 0.77 -21.20
CA ASP A 12 -2.52 -0.07 -21.95
C ASP A 12 -1.85 -1.15 -21.09
N GLY A 13 -2.19 -1.23 -19.80
CA GLY A 13 -1.60 -2.12 -18.81
C GLY A 13 -0.24 -1.67 -18.28
N GLY A 14 0.27 -0.52 -18.72
CA GLY A 14 1.55 0.04 -18.28
C GLY A 14 1.48 0.64 -16.88
N PHE A 15 2.59 0.61 -16.14
CA PHE A 15 2.70 1.18 -14.80
C PHE A 15 3.50 2.48 -14.81
N VAL A 16 2.93 3.53 -14.23
CA VAL A 16 3.58 4.83 -14.09
C VAL A 16 3.75 5.14 -12.60
N PRO A 17 4.96 5.49 -12.11
CA PRO A 17 5.14 5.91 -10.73
C PRO A 17 4.18 7.05 -10.40
N VAL A 18 3.47 6.98 -9.27
CA VAL A 18 2.41 7.94 -8.93
C VAL A 18 2.93 9.37 -8.90
N ALA A 19 4.16 9.58 -8.41
CA ALA A 19 4.81 10.89 -8.39
C ALA A 19 4.96 11.52 -9.79
N SER A 20 5.10 10.69 -10.84
CA SER A 20 5.27 11.09 -12.23
C SER A 20 3.94 11.27 -12.98
N CYS A 21 2.80 10.92 -12.38
CA CYS A 21 1.50 11.08 -13.01
C CYS A 21 1.10 12.56 -13.13
N THR A 22 0.62 12.94 -14.31
CA THR A 22 0.18 14.31 -14.64
C THR A 22 -1.30 14.41 -15.01
N SER A 23 -1.98 13.28 -15.09
CA SER A 23 -3.42 13.19 -15.41
C SER A 23 -4.10 12.24 -14.45
N ALA A 24 -5.39 12.48 -14.21
CA ALA A 24 -6.23 11.59 -13.41
C ALA A 24 -6.32 10.18 -14.03
N PRO A 25 -6.57 9.14 -13.21
CA PRO A 25 -7.04 7.86 -13.71
C PRO A 25 -8.29 8.03 -14.58
N ALA A 26 -8.43 7.18 -15.59
CA ALA A 26 -9.58 7.22 -16.50
C ALA A 26 -10.89 6.84 -15.81
N ASP A 27 -10.81 5.96 -14.82
CA ASP A 27 -11.91 5.54 -13.96
C ASP A 27 -11.52 5.81 -12.51
N LEU A 28 -12.31 6.62 -11.82
CA LEU A 28 -12.06 7.03 -10.44
C LEU A 28 -12.73 6.09 -9.43
N ASP A 29 -13.66 5.24 -9.87
CA ASP A 29 -14.27 4.20 -9.03
C ASP A 29 -13.40 2.93 -9.00
N TYR A 30 -12.56 2.74 -10.03
CA TYR A 30 -11.66 1.60 -10.20
C TYR A 30 -10.23 2.04 -10.52
N VAL A 31 -9.57 2.68 -9.55
CA VAL A 31 -8.19 3.16 -9.73
C VAL A 31 -7.21 1.99 -9.66
N GLU A 32 -6.89 1.42 -10.81
CA GLU A 32 -5.91 0.34 -10.91
C GLU A 32 -4.47 0.84 -10.67
N GLY A 33 -3.67 0.01 -10.00
CA GLY A 33 -2.27 0.29 -9.74
C GLY A 33 -1.59 -0.77 -8.89
N ALA A 34 -0.33 -0.54 -8.52
CA ALA A 34 0.42 -1.46 -7.69
C ALA A 34 1.15 -0.74 -6.57
N ILE A 35 1.27 -1.40 -5.42
CA ILE A 35 2.16 -1.01 -4.33
C ILE A 35 3.35 -1.96 -4.38
N ARG A 36 4.53 -1.46 -4.71
CA ARG A 36 5.75 -2.26 -4.62
C ARG A 36 6.36 -2.07 -3.25
N LEU A 37 6.54 -3.16 -2.50
CA LEU A 37 7.14 -3.18 -1.17
C LEU A 37 8.38 -4.06 -1.18
N THR A 38 9.53 -3.46 -0.88
CA THR A 38 10.81 -4.13 -0.74
C THR A 38 11.36 -3.92 0.67
N VAL A 39 11.86 -5.00 1.29
CA VAL A 39 12.52 -4.97 2.60
C VAL A 39 13.90 -5.59 2.45
N ASP A 40 14.94 -4.81 2.72
CA ASP A 40 16.34 -5.22 2.60
C ASP A 40 16.69 -5.82 1.22
N GLY A 41 16.10 -5.26 0.16
CA GLY A 41 16.28 -5.71 -1.23
C GLY A 41 15.41 -6.89 -1.64
N GLN A 42 14.64 -7.48 -0.72
CA GLN A 42 13.68 -8.54 -1.02
C GLN A 42 12.30 -7.94 -1.34
N GLU A 43 11.82 -8.13 -2.56
CA GLU A 43 10.47 -7.75 -2.97
C GLU A 43 9.43 -8.69 -2.33
N VAL A 44 8.46 -8.11 -1.63
CA VAL A 44 7.37 -8.82 -0.94
C VAL A 44 6.03 -8.60 -1.63
N ILE A 45 5.84 -7.41 -2.21
CA ILE A 45 4.76 -7.06 -3.13
C ILE A 45 5.42 -6.41 -4.35
N GLY A 46 5.15 -6.92 -5.55
CA GLY A 46 5.65 -6.41 -6.82
C GLY A 46 4.54 -5.78 -7.67
N LEU A 47 4.81 -5.62 -8.97
CA LEU A 47 3.83 -5.08 -9.91
C LEU A 47 2.78 -6.10 -10.35
N GLU A 48 3.05 -7.40 -10.20
CA GLU A 48 2.12 -8.46 -10.57
C GLU A 48 0.92 -8.52 -9.62
N GLU A 49 1.13 -8.13 -8.36
CA GLU A 49 0.09 -7.96 -7.35
C GLU A 49 -0.65 -6.61 -7.47
N TRP A 50 -0.87 -6.10 -8.69
CA TRP A 50 -1.64 -4.87 -8.93
C TRP A 50 -3.13 -5.04 -8.59
N ASP A 51 -3.83 -4.00 -8.15
CA ASP A 51 -5.24 -4.07 -7.77
C ASP A 51 -5.86 -2.65 -7.80
N TYR A 52 -7.06 -2.46 -7.24
CA TYR A 52 -7.63 -1.15 -6.95
C TYR A 52 -6.79 -0.47 -5.85
N VAL A 53 -5.79 0.30 -6.28
CA VAL A 53 -4.67 0.74 -5.46
C VAL A 53 -5.07 1.80 -4.44
N ASP A 54 -6.10 2.60 -4.75
CA ASP A 54 -6.67 3.59 -3.84
C ASP A 54 -7.38 2.91 -2.66
N GLN A 55 -8.18 1.89 -2.93
CA GLN A 55 -8.85 1.08 -1.92
C GLN A 55 -7.82 0.28 -1.09
N LEU A 56 -6.83 -0.32 -1.75
CA LEU A 56 -5.76 -1.04 -1.06
C LEU A 56 -4.97 -0.12 -0.11
N TRP A 57 -4.65 1.11 -0.53
CA TRP A 57 -4.02 2.10 0.35
C TRP A 57 -4.92 2.50 1.52
N ALA A 58 -6.24 2.61 1.31
CA ALA A 58 -7.20 2.87 2.40
C ALA A 58 -7.21 1.72 3.42
N TYR A 59 -7.19 0.47 2.97
CA TYR A 59 -7.09 -0.70 3.85
C TYR A 59 -5.75 -0.73 4.60
N ILE A 60 -4.64 -0.42 3.94
CA ILE A 60 -3.33 -0.34 4.57
C ILE A 60 -3.26 0.78 5.62
N ALA A 61 -3.92 1.92 5.37
CA ALA A 61 -4.00 3.01 6.34
C ALA A 61 -4.73 2.57 7.62
N ASP A 62 -5.82 1.80 7.49
CA ASP A 62 -6.49 1.20 8.64
C ASP A 62 -5.60 0.15 9.34
N MET A 63 -4.89 -0.67 8.57
CA MET A 63 -3.93 -1.64 9.11
C MET A 63 -2.82 -0.99 9.95
N VAL A 64 -2.35 0.21 9.60
CA VAL A 64 -1.37 0.96 10.42
C VAL A 64 -1.94 1.25 11.82
N THR A 65 -3.22 1.62 11.90
CA THR A 65 -3.91 1.88 13.17
C THR A 65 -4.12 0.59 13.97
N GLN A 66 -4.54 -0.49 13.31
CA GLN A 66 -4.70 -1.80 13.93
C GLN A 66 -3.38 -2.39 14.46
N LEU A 67 -2.30 -2.25 13.68
CA LEU A 67 -0.97 -2.72 14.05
C LEU A 67 -0.47 -1.99 15.30
N HIS A 68 -0.71 -0.67 15.41
CA HIS A 68 -0.36 0.11 16.58
C HIS A 68 -1.15 -0.32 17.84
N SER A 69 -2.44 -0.58 17.70
CA SER A 69 -3.33 -0.87 18.84
C SER A 69 -3.26 -2.31 19.34
N SER A 70 -3.05 -3.28 18.44
CA SER A 70 -3.13 -4.71 18.77
C SER A 70 -1.86 -5.50 18.48
N GLY A 71 -0.87 -4.88 17.81
CA GLY A 71 0.33 -5.59 17.35
C GLY A 71 0.08 -6.48 16.12
N HIS A 72 -1.14 -6.55 15.59
CA HIS A 72 -1.48 -7.34 14.41
C HIS A 72 -2.46 -6.59 13.49
N ALA A 73 -2.34 -6.78 12.19
CA ALA A 73 -3.29 -6.27 11.22
C ALA A 73 -3.29 -7.16 9.96
N GLN A 74 -4.43 -7.24 9.27
CA GLN A 74 -4.51 -7.95 8.00
C GLN A 74 -5.62 -7.38 7.11
N THR A 75 -5.45 -7.52 5.80
CA THR A 75 -6.48 -7.26 4.80
C THR A 75 -6.38 -8.24 3.63
N HIS A 76 -7.40 -8.26 2.78
CA HIS A 76 -7.31 -8.84 1.45
C HIS A 76 -7.15 -7.73 0.43
N PHE A 77 -6.47 -8.05 -0.67
CA PHE A 77 -6.45 -7.20 -1.84
C PHE A 77 -7.88 -7.08 -2.39
N PRO A 78 -8.29 -5.92 -2.93
CA PRO A 78 -9.69 -5.68 -3.32
C PRO A 78 -10.25 -6.67 -4.34
N ASP A 79 -9.48 -7.00 -5.39
CA ASP A 79 -9.93 -7.83 -6.51
C ASP A 79 -9.12 -9.15 -6.65
N GLN A 80 -7.87 -9.16 -6.20
CA GLN A 80 -7.04 -10.35 -6.21
C GLN A 80 -7.18 -11.19 -4.92
N PRO A 81 -7.07 -12.54 -5.00
CA PRO A 81 -7.10 -13.43 -3.84
C PRO A 81 -5.77 -13.41 -3.07
N ILE A 82 -5.28 -12.22 -2.73
CA ILE A 82 -4.03 -11.97 -2.02
C ILE A 82 -4.36 -11.50 -0.62
N LYS A 83 -3.70 -12.09 0.38
CA LYS A 83 -3.81 -11.68 1.77
C LYS A 83 -2.52 -11.01 2.23
N LEU A 84 -2.64 -9.79 2.76
CA LEU A 84 -1.58 -9.06 3.42
C LEU A 84 -1.77 -9.10 4.93
N SER A 85 -0.71 -9.35 5.68
CA SER A 85 -0.73 -9.25 7.13
C SER A 85 0.56 -8.68 7.70
N PHE A 86 0.42 -7.90 8.77
CA PHE A 86 1.49 -7.36 9.60
C PHE A 86 1.37 -7.92 11.02
N GLU A 87 2.48 -8.34 11.60
CA GLU A 87 2.53 -8.83 12.98
C GLU A 87 3.77 -8.29 13.68
N THR A 88 3.59 -7.66 14.83
CA THR A 88 4.67 -7.12 15.65
C THR A 88 5.29 -8.24 16.48
N THR A 89 6.59 -8.46 16.27
CA THR A 89 7.40 -9.45 16.98
C THR A 89 8.56 -8.74 17.68
N GLY A 90 8.37 -8.32 18.93
CA GLY A 90 9.34 -7.49 19.65
C GLY A 90 9.46 -6.11 19.00
N THR A 91 10.66 -5.71 18.58
CA THR A 91 10.94 -4.41 17.92
C THR A 91 10.79 -4.45 16.41
N ARG A 92 10.27 -5.55 15.86
CA ARG A 92 10.14 -5.78 14.42
C ARG A 92 8.71 -6.03 14.01
N VAL A 93 8.40 -5.81 12.75
CA VAL A 93 7.16 -6.23 12.10
C VAL A 93 7.49 -7.30 11.09
N LEU A 94 6.78 -8.42 11.15
CA LEU A 94 6.74 -9.44 10.11
C LEU A 94 5.66 -9.06 9.10
N VAL A 95 6.06 -8.89 7.85
CA VAL A 95 5.18 -8.72 6.70
C VAL A 95 4.99 -10.07 6.04
N THR A 96 3.74 -10.46 5.80
CA THR A 96 3.41 -11.68 5.06
C THR A 96 2.43 -11.37 3.96
N VAL A 97 2.73 -11.82 2.75
CA VAL A 97 1.86 -11.77 1.57
C VAL A 97 1.60 -13.20 1.14
N LYS A 98 0.33 -13.60 1.06
CA LYS A 98 -0.09 -14.93 0.59
C LYS A 98 -0.91 -14.79 -0.68
N ALA A 99 -0.47 -15.45 -1.75
CA ALA A 99 -1.12 -15.46 -3.05
C ALA A 99 -1.22 -16.91 -3.53
N GLY A 100 -2.41 -17.53 -3.38
CA GLY A 100 -2.58 -18.96 -3.66
C GLY A 100 -1.65 -19.83 -2.82
N ALA A 101 -0.78 -20.60 -3.49
CA ALA A 101 0.22 -21.46 -2.84
C ALA A 101 1.50 -20.72 -2.44
N GLU A 102 1.71 -19.50 -2.95
CA GLU A 102 2.91 -18.72 -2.69
C GLU A 102 2.77 -17.91 -1.40
N THR A 103 3.87 -17.80 -0.66
CA THR A 103 3.93 -16.98 0.56
C THR A 103 5.27 -16.25 0.57
N LYS A 104 5.22 -14.93 0.42
CA LYS A 104 6.37 -14.03 0.57
C LYS A 104 6.37 -13.46 1.98
N ARG A 105 7.54 -13.37 2.60
CA ARG A 105 7.71 -12.80 3.95
C ARG A 105 8.97 -11.96 4.02
N ALA A 106 8.89 -10.88 4.76
CA ALA A 106 10.06 -10.12 5.20
C ALA A 106 9.83 -9.55 6.59
N SER A 107 10.91 -9.20 7.29
CA SER A 107 10.83 -8.57 8.60
C SER A 107 11.61 -7.28 8.61
N ALA A 108 11.06 -6.23 9.19
CA ALA A 108 11.69 -4.91 9.28
C ALA A 108 11.57 -4.32 10.69
N PRO A 109 12.43 -3.36 11.10
CA PRO A 109 12.22 -2.61 12.34
C PRO A 109 10.84 -1.95 12.35
N ALA A 110 10.07 -2.10 13.44
CA ALA A 110 8.67 -1.71 13.49
C ALA A 110 8.46 -0.21 13.24
N GLU A 111 9.26 0.63 13.88
CA GLU A 111 9.19 2.09 13.74
C GLU A 111 9.52 2.54 12.31
N GLU A 112 10.54 1.94 11.69
CA GLU A 112 10.92 2.27 10.31
C GLU A 112 9.84 1.83 9.32
N PHE A 113 9.25 0.65 9.53
CA PHE A 113 8.20 0.11 8.68
C PHE A 113 6.93 0.97 8.70
N VAL A 114 6.46 1.32 9.90
CA VAL A 114 5.30 2.20 10.06
C VAL A 114 5.58 3.58 9.46
N ARG A 115 6.78 4.14 9.67
CA ARG A 115 7.18 5.42 9.07
C ARG A 115 7.18 5.36 7.54
N ALA A 116 7.68 4.28 6.95
CA ALA A 116 7.70 4.09 5.51
C ALA A 116 6.28 3.99 4.93
N LEU A 117 5.39 3.22 5.55
CA LEU A 117 3.97 3.11 5.15
C LEU A 117 3.27 4.47 5.18
N LYS A 118 3.40 5.21 6.29
CA LYS A 118 2.82 6.55 6.43
C LYS A 118 3.32 7.49 5.35
N LYS A 119 4.65 7.54 5.14
CA LYS A 119 5.25 8.41 4.13
C LYS A 119 4.71 8.08 2.73
N ALA A 120 4.76 6.82 2.32
CA ALA A 120 4.34 6.41 0.98
C ALA A 120 2.83 6.61 0.75
N GLY A 121 1.99 6.25 1.73
CA GLY A 121 0.55 6.45 1.63
C GLY A 121 0.15 7.93 1.59
N LEU A 122 0.81 8.80 2.37
CA LEU A 122 0.58 10.24 2.28
C LEU A 122 1.01 10.83 0.93
N VAL A 123 2.10 10.34 0.34
CA VAL A 123 2.50 10.72 -1.02
C VAL A 123 1.43 10.31 -2.03
N PHE A 124 0.93 9.07 -1.94
CA PHE A 124 -0.13 8.58 -2.80
C PHE A 124 -1.42 9.43 -2.69
N PHE A 125 -1.96 9.61 -1.48
CA PHE A 125 -3.21 10.35 -1.32
C PHE A 125 -3.06 11.85 -1.63
N GLY A 126 -1.90 12.44 -1.35
CA GLY A 126 -1.60 13.80 -1.79
C GLY A 126 -1.68 13.93 -3.30
N LYS A 127 -1.08 12.99 -4.02
CA LYS A 127 -1.13 12.94 -5.48
C LYS A 127 -2.53 12.67 -6.03
N MET A 128 -3.30 11.78 -5.40
CA MET A 128 -4.70 11.55 -5.79
C MET A 128 -5.57 12.79 -5.59
N ASN A 129 -5.34 13.56 -4.52
CA ASN A 129 -6.03 14.83 -4.30
C ASN A 129 -5.64 15.89 -5.35
N GLU A 130 -4.40 15.90 -5.83
CA GLU A 130 -3.98 16.78 -6.94
C GLU A 130 -4.66 16.38 -8.27
N LEU A 131 -4.69 15.09 -8.57
CA LEU A 131 -5.17 14.57 -9.85
C LEU A 131 -6.70 14.49 -9.92
N ALA A 132 -7.37 14.19 -8.81
CA ALA A 132 -8.79 13.93 -8.70
C ALA A 132 -9.38 14.53 -7.40
N PRO A 133 -9.45 15.88 -7.28
CA PRO A 133 -9.86 16.56 -6.04
C PRO A 133 -11.30 16.29 -5.60
N GLY A 134 -12.13 15.67 -6.45
CA GLY A 134 -13.50 15.27 -6.11
C GLY A 134 -13.61 13.96 -5.33
N VAL A 135 -12.52 13.17 -5.23
CA VAL A 135 -12.49 11.88 -4.53
C VAL A 135 -11.90 12.07 -3.13
N SER A 136 -12.69 11.78 -2.10
CA SER A 136 -12.28 12.00 -0.70
C SER A 136 -11.57 10.78 -0.12
N HIS A 137 -10.32 10.98 0.30
CA HIS A 137 -9.51 10.00 1.04
C HIS A 137 -9.24 10.41 2.49
N HIS A 138 -10.08 11.28 3.07
CA HIS A 138 -9.80 11.95 4.35
C HIS A 138 -9.58 10.99 5.53
N GLU A 139 -10.31 9.87 5.60
CA GLU A 139 -10.16 8.91 6.69
C GLU A 139 -8.80 8.20 6.64
N ALA A 140 -8.38 7.76 5.45
CA ALA A 140 -7.08 7.14 5.24
C ALA A 140 -5.94 8.12 5.52
N VAL A 141 -6.04 9.37 5.06
CA VAL A 141 -5.06 10.43 5.37
C VAL A 141 -4.96 10.68 6.87
N ARG A 142 -6.09 10.71 7.59
CA ARG A 142 -6.12 10.86 9.04
C ARG A 142 -5.42 9.71 9.74
N ALA A 143 -5.71 8.47 9.35
CA ALA A 143 -5.11 7.28 9.93
C ALA A 143 -3.58 7.26 9.75
N LEU A 144 -3.09 7.69 8.58
CA LEU A 144 -1.65 7.77 8.31
C LEU A 144 -0.96 8.96 9.00
N SER A 145 -1.70 10.00 9.38
CA SER A 145 -1.17 11.20 10.02
C SER A 145 -1.14 11.16 11.55
N ALA A 146 -1.90 10.23 12.16
CA ALA A 146 -1.91 9.99 13.61
C ALA A 146 -0.60 9.34 14.08
#